data_AF-H5TV23-F1
#
_entry.id   AF-H5TV23-F1
#
_cell.length_a   1.000
_cell.length_b   1.000
_cell.length_c   1.000
_cell.angle_alpha   90.00
_cell.angle_beta   90.00
_cell.angle_gamma   90.00
#
_symmetry.space_group_name_H-M   'P 1'
#
loop_
_entity.id
_entity.type
_entity.pdbx_description
1 polymer ?
#
loop_
_entity_poly.entity_id
_entity_poly.type
_entity_poly.pdbx_seq_one_letter_code
_entity_poly.pdbx_strand_id
1 'polypeptide(L)'
;MLGIAFVFAPAYLAGGQYGGYGDNARLVQSMRVAFIDYSSSGSATLPDSLETVVEYWARYHVAKAVISALALLVLCSACRRLWASYQGTSYQGRRADGRGRTVAYVVAGLAASLGTISAAALLMANIQGAIAPLSSAVSLLPAQRDSSLAAAVDAVRHGIATPGASPVTDHLVADFARYHVVVAVLSAVFAALLGVLAVRLWRGHRPGLNGVGALSYSTRSATATAQPR
;
A
#
# COMPACT_ATOMS: atom_id res chain seq x y z
N MET A 1 -16.62 -5.21 -6.10
CA MET A 1 -16.93 -3.90 -6.71
C MET A 1 -15.79 -2.90 -6.61
N LEU A 2 -15.25 -2.58 -5.43
CA LEU A 2 -14.14 -1.60 -5.33
C LEU A 2 -12.86 -1.99 -6.09
N GLY A 3 -12.51 -3.27 -6.16
CA GLY A 3 -11.39 -3.73 -7.00
C GLY A 3 -11.63 -3.51 -8.50
N ILE A 4 -12.86 -3.73 -8.98
CA ILE A 4 -13.24 -3.44 -10.38
C ILE A 4 -13.22 -1.92 -10.60
N ALA A 5 -13.80 -1.14 -9.68
CA ALA A 5 -13.77 0.31 -9.75
C ALA A 5 -12.33 0.85 -9.80
N PHE A 6 -11.41 0.30 -9.00
CA PHE A 6 -10.00 0.69 -8.97
C PHE A 6 -9.30 0.51 -10.33
N VAL A 7 -9.74 -0.47 -11.12
CA VAL A 7 -9.18 -0.77 -12.43
C VAL A 7 -9.77 0.13 -13.52
N PHE A 8 -11.10 0.29 -13.53
CA PHE A 8 -11.79 0.92 -14.67
C PHE A 8 -12.14 2.39 -14.45
N ALA A 9 -12.53 2.79 -13.24
CA ALA A 9 -13.03 4.14 -12.97
C ALA A 9 -11.96 5.26 -13.15
N PRO A 10 -10.68 5.07 -12.78
CA PRO A 10 -9.71 6.18 -12.81
C PRO A 10 -9.53 6.84 -14.17
N ALA A 11 -9.54 6.05 -15.26
CA ALA A 11 -9.39 6.60 -16.62
C ALA A 11 -10.53 7.56 -16.98
N TYR A 12 -11.77 7.20 -16.62
CA TYR A 12 -12.94 8.05 -16.83
C TYR A 12 -12.94 9.26 -15.89
N LEU A 13 -12.60 9.07 -14.62
CA LEU A 13 -12.53 10.15 -13.62
C LEU A 13 -11.42 11.17 -13.93
N ALA A 14 -10.36 10.75 -14.62
CA ALA A 14 -9.29 11.64 -15.07
C ALA A 14 -9.65 12.44 -16.35
N GLY A 15 -10.80 12.17 -16.97
CA GLY A 15 -11.29 12.88 -18.17
C GLY A 15 -11.36 12.03 -19.44
N GLY A 16 -10.89 10.78 -19.42
CA GLY A 16 -11.07 9.81 -20.52
C GLY A 16 -10.30 10.10 -21.82
N GLN A 17 -9.63 11.26 -21.93
CA GLN A 17 -9.00 11.76 -23.16
C GLN A 17 -7.91 10.84 -23.73
N TYR A 18 -7.25 10.04 -22.90
CA TYR A 18 -6.19 9.12 -23.33
C TYR A 18 -6.62 7.65 -23.50
N GLY A 19 -7.90 7.33 -23.29
CA GLY A 19 -8.42 5.95 -23.40
C GLY A 19 -8.67 5.27 -22.06
N GLY A 20 -9.27 4.08 -22.12
CA GLY A 20 -9.66 3.27 -20.96
C GLY A 20 -8.62 2.20 -20.60
N TYR A 21 -8.96 1.37 -19.61
CA TYR A 21 -8.11 0.26 -19.19
C TYR A 21 -7.81 -0.70 -20.36
N GLY A 22 -6.53 -0.83 -20.74
CA GLY A 22 -6.05 -1.70 -21.83
C GLY A 22 -5.53 -0.96 -23.06
N ASP A 23 -5.89 0.32 -23.25
CA ASP A 23 -5.38 1.16 -24.33
C ASP A 23 -4.81 2.46 -23.77
N ASN A 24 -3.52 2.41 -23.41
CA ASN A 24 -2.75 3.57 -22.96
C ASN A 24 -1.73 4.04 -24.02
N ALA A 25 -1.82 3.55 -25.26
CA ALA A 25 -0.83 3.84 -26.29
C ALA A 25 -0.72 5.34 -26.58
N ARG A 26 -1.86 6.05 -26.59
CA ARG A 26 -1.90 7.50 -26.76
C ARG A 26 -1.28 8.26 -25.59
N LEU A 27 -1.50 7.80 -24.35
CA LEU A 27 -0.89 8.40 -23.17
C LEU A 27 0.64 8.26 -23.21
N VAL A 28 1.11 7.03 -23.46
CA VAL A 28 2.55 6.70 -23.56
C VAL A 28 3.20 7.51 -24.67
N GLN A 29 2.56 7.59 -25.84
CA GLN A 29 3.08 8.36 -26.97
C GLN A 29 3.11 9.87 -26.68
N SER A 30 2.07 10.41 -26.05
CA SER A 30 2.01 11.83 -25.68
C SER A 30 3.09 12.17 -24.65
N MET A 31 3.27 11.33 -23.64
CA MET A 31 4.33 11.48 -22.64
C MET A 31 5.71 11.44 -23.30
N ARG A 32 5.97 10.48 -24.21
CA ARG A 32 7.24 10.38 -24.93
C ARG A 32 7.54 11.66 -25.73
N VAL A 33 6.60 12.12 -26.54
CA VAL A 33 6.80 13.30 -27.40
C VAL A 33 7.02 14.55 -26.54
N ALA A 34 6.17 14.77 -25.54
CA ALA A 34 6.27 15.93 -24.67
C ALA A 34 7.54 15.92 -23.81
N PHE A 35 8.00 14.75 -23.37
CA PHE A 35 9.24 14.61 -22.62
C PHE A 35 10.48 14.92 -23.47
N ILE A 36 10.52 14.48 -24.72
CA ILE A 36 11.62 14.79 -25.64
C ILE A 36 11.73 16.30 -25.81
N ASP A 37 10.62 16.98 -26.10
CA ASP A 37 10.56 18.43 -26.26
C ASP A 37 11.02 19.17 -24.99
N TYR A 38 10.45 18.80 -23.84
CA TYR A 38 10.84 19.34 -22.54
C TYR A 38 12.34 19.18 -22.25
N SER A 39 12.91 17.99 -22.53
CA SER A 39 14.32 17.71 -22.28
C SER A 39 15.28 18.62 -23.04
N SER A 40 14.87 19.07 -24.24
CA SER A 40 15.65 19.97 -25.08
C SER A 40 15.36 21.46 -24.86
N SER A 41 14.30 21.79 -24.11
CA SER A 41 13.81 23.17 -23.98
C SER A 41 14.75 24.10 -23.20
N GLY A 42 15.61 23.55 -22.35
CA GLY A 42 16.46 24.32 -21.43
C GLY A 42 15.68 25.11 -20.36
N SER A 43 14.36 24.91 -20.27
CA SER A 43 13.47 25.63 -19.34
C SER A 43 13.01 24.71 -18.21
N ALA A 44 12.90 25.25 -16.99
CA ALA A 44 12.25 24.55 -15.88
C ALA A 44 10.71 24.57 -15.99
N THR A 45 10.16 25.39 -16.89
CA THR A 45 8.71 25.49 -17.09
C THR A 45 8.25 24.31 -17.94
N LEU A 46 7.20 23.60 -17.49
CA LEU A 46 6.63 22.52 -18.30
C LEU A 46 5.98 23.10 -19.56
N PRO A 47 6.23 22.52 -20.75
CA PRO A 47 5.43 22.80 -21.92
C PRO A 47 3.98 22.33 -21.70
N ASP A 48 3.00 23.05 -22.25
CA ASP A 48 1.57 22.74 -22.14
C ASP A 48 1.24 21.27 -22.47
N SER A 49 1.96 20.72 -23.46
CA SER A 49 1.83 19.32 -23.88
C SER A 49 2.21 18.33 -22.78
N LEU A 50 3.24 18.63 -21.98
CA LEU A 50 3.68 17.82 -20.86
C LEU A 50 2.80 18.06 -19.64
N GLU A 51 2.45 19.32 -19.36
CA GLU A 51 1.56 19.68 -18.24
C GLU A 51 0.22 18.96 -18.35
N THR A 52 -0.39 18.91 -19.54
CA THR A 52 -1.66 18.19 -19.77
C THR A 52 -1.55 16.70 -19.46
N VAL A 53 -0.45 16.05 -19.84
CA VAL A 53 -0.19 14.63 -19.57
C VAL A 53 0.01 14.40 -18.07
N VAL A 54 0.83 15.24 -17.43
CA VAL A 54 1.13 15.17 -16.00
C VAL A 54 -0.12 15.40 -15.16
N GLU A 55 -0.95 16.38 -15.51
CA GLU A 55 -2.20 16.69 -14.80
C GLU A 55 -3.22 15.55 -14.93
N TYR A 56 -3.39 15.00 -16.14
CA TYR A 56 -4.22 13.80 -16.33
C TYR A 56 -3.72 12.63 -15.47
N TRP A 57 -2.41 12.39 -15.46
CA TRP A 57 -1.81 11.31 -14.69
C TRP A 57 -1.97 11.51 -13.17
N ALA A 58 -1.85 12.75 -12.70
CA ALA A 58 -2.13 13.11 -11.32
C ALA A 58 -3.58 12.81 -10.94
N ARG A 59 -4.56 13.24 -11.75
CA ARG A 59 -5.99 12.98 -11.52
C ARG A 59 -6.30 11.48 -11.52
N TYR A 60 -5.66 10.72 -12.40
CA TYR A 60 -5.77 9.26 -12.44
C TYR A 60 -5.30 8.61 -11.13
N HIS A 61 -4.17 9.05 -10.59
CA HIS A 61 -3.67 8.59 -9.29
C HIS A 61 -4.55 9.06 -8.12
N VAL A 62 -5.05 10.28 -8.13
CA VAL A 62 -6.02 10.78 -7.13
C VAL A 62 -7.27 9.91 -7.09
N ALA A 63 -7.83 9.57 -8.25
CA ALA A 63 -9.00 8.70 -8.34
C ALA A 63 -8.73 7.32 -7.72
N LYS A 64 -7.56 6.72 -8.02
CA LYS A 64 -7.13 5.47 -7.40
C LYS A 64 -6.94 5.59 -5.89
N ALA A 65 -6.35 6.68 -5.40
CA ALA A 65 -6.16 6.94 -3.98
C ALA A 65 -7.50 7.00 -3.24
N VAL A 66 -8.49 7.72 -3.78
CA VAL A 66 -9.84 7.80 -3.20
C VAL A 66 -10.49 6.41 -3.12
N ILE A 67 -10.43 5.62 -4.20
CA ILE A 67 -11.01 4.26 -4.22
C ILE A 67 -10.29 3.34 -3.22
N SER A 68 -8.96 3.43 -3.13
CA SER A 68 -8.17 2.68 -2.15
C SER A 68 -8.49 3.07 -0.72
N ALA A 69 -8.70 4.36 -0.44
CA ALA A 69 -9.11 4.83 0.88
C ALA A 69 -10.49 4.28 1.29
N LEU A 70 -11.46 4.29 0.39
CA LEU A 70 -12.78 3.69 0.62
C LEU A 70 -12.68 2.17 0.86
N ALA A 71 -11.88 1.47 0.06
CA ALA A 71 -11.62 0.04 0.25
C ALA A 71 -10.97 -0.24 1.60
N LEU A 72 -9.99 0.57 2.00
CA LEU A 72 -9.31 0.46 3.29
C LEU A 72 -10.30 0.62 4.46
N LEU A 73 -11.19 1.61 4.40
CA LEU A 73 -12.21 1.81 5.45
C LEU A 73 -13.16 0.60 5.56
N VAL A 74 -13.64 0.08 4.43
CA VAL A 74 -14.53 -1.09 4.39
C VAL A 74 -13.81 -2.32 4.95
N LEU A 75 -12.56 -2.56 4.54
CA LEU A 75 -11.78 -3.72 4.97
C LEU A 75 -11.39 -3.65 6.44
N CYS A 76 -11.01 -2.47 6.96
CA CYS A 76 -10.79 -2.24 8.38
C CYS A 76 -12.06 -2.56 9.20
N SER A 77 -13.23 -2.10 8.74
CA SER A 77 -14.51 -2.37 9.40
C SER A 77 -14.85 -3.87 9.37
N ALA A 78 -14.70 -4.53 8.22
CA ALA A 78 -14.93 -5.97 8.07
C ALA A 78 -13.98 -6.80 8.95
N CYS A 79 -12.68 -6.48 8.93
CA CYS A 79 -11.65 -7.11 9.75
C CYS A 79 -12.02 -7.01 11.25
N ARG A 80 -12.35 -5.81 11.73
CA ARG A 80 -12.81 -5.60 13.11
C ARG A 80 -14.03 -6.44 13.46
N ARG A 81 -15.06 -6.44 12.61
CA ARG A 81 -16.31 -7.19 12.85
C ARG A 81 -16.05 -8.70 12.90
N LEU A 82 -15.28 -9.23 11.95
CA LEU A 82 -14.93 -10.66 11.89
C LEU A 82 -14.15 -11.12 13.13
N TRP A 83 -13.15 -10.34 13.55
CA TRP A 83 -12.36 -10.67 14.74
C TRP A 83 -13.15 -10.48 16.04
N ALA A 84 -14.07 -9.52 16.12
CA ALA A 84 -14.96 -9.38 17.27
C ALA A 84 -15.93 -10.57 17.39
N SER A 85 -16.54 -11.00 16.27
CA SER A 85 -17.41 -12.17 16.23
C SER A 85 -16.68 -13.45 16.60
N TYR A 86 -15.43 -13.63 16.17
CA TYR A 86 -14.62 -14.79 16.54
C TYR A 86 -14.30 -14.86 18.04
N GLN A 87 -14.02 -13.70 18.66
CA GLN A 87 -13.67 -13.61 20.09
C GLN A 87 -14.88 -13.73 21.02
N GLY A 88 -16.06 -13.25 20.59
CA GLY A 88 -17.30 -13.28 21.38
C GLY A 88 -17.90 -14.67 21.59
N THR A 89 -17.48 -15.68 20.81
CA THR A 89 -17.98 -17.05 20.96
C THR A 89 -17.21 -17.79 22.05
N SER A 90 -17.91 -18.28 23.08
CA SER A 90 -17.33 -19.12 24.14
C SER A 90 -16.74 -20.42 23.56
N TYR A 91 -15.77 -21.04 24.26
CA TYR A 91 -15.16 -22.30 23.82
C TYR A 91 -16.20 -23.41 23.56
N GLN A 92 -17.26 -23.49 24.38
CA GLN A 92 -18.40 -24.38 24.17
C GLN A 92 -19.27 -23.97 22.96
N GLY A 93 -19.51 -22.67 22.75
CA GLY A 93 -20.22 -22.18 21.56
C GLY A 93 -19.50 -22.47 20.25
N ARG A 94 -18.15 -22.38 20.23
CA ARG A 94 -17.32 -22.72 19.06
C ARG A 94 -17.37 -24.21 18.72
N ARG A 95 -17.57 -25.07 19.72
CA ARG A 95 -17.71 -26.52 19.54
C ARG A 95 -19.12 -26.90 19.07
N ALA A 96 -20.14 -26.12 19.45
CA ALA A 96 -21.53 -26.28 19.01
C ALA A 96 -21.81 -25.74 17.60
N ASP A 97 -21.13 -24.68 17.18
CA ASP A 97 -21.28 -24.05 15.85
C ASP A 97 -20.74 -24.87 14.66
N GLY A 98 -20.08 -26.01 14.94
CA GLY A 98 -19.43 -26.84 13.95
C GLY A 98 -18.07 -26.30 13.50
N ARG A 99 -17.11 -27.21 13.27
CA ARG A 99 -15.73 -26.90 12.84
C ARG A 99 -15.69 -25.98 11.61
N GLY A 100 -16.62 -26.16 10.67
CA GLY A 100 -16.68 -25.40 9.42
C GLY A 100 -16.91 -23.90 9.61
N ARG A 101 -17.78 -23.50 10.55
CA ARG A 101 -18.10 -22.08 10.79
C ARG A 101 -16.93 -21.34 11.44
N THR A 102 -16.23 -22.01 12.36
CA THR A 102 -15.01 -21.47 12.99
C THR A 102 -13.89 -21.28 11.97
N VAL A 103 -13.66 -22.27 11.09
CA VAL A 103 -12.67 -22.16 10.00
C VAL A 103 -13.02 -21.02 9.06
N ALA A 104 -14.29 -20.86 8.70
CA ALA A 104 -14.75 -19.79 7.82
C ALA A 104 -14.45 -18.39 8.39
N TYR A 105 -14.68 -18.15 9.69
CA TYR A 105 -14.34 -16.86 10.33
C TYR A 105 -12.85 -16.57 10.32
N VAL A 106 -12.00 -17.57 10.60
CA VAL A 106 -10.54 -17.40 10.58
C VAL A 106 -10.04 -17.10 9.17
N VAL A 107 -10.48 -17.87 8.18
CA VAL A 107 -10.11 -17.65 6.77
C VAL A 107 -10.57 -16.27 6.29
N ALA A 108 -11.82 -15.89 6.60
CA ALA A 108 -12.34 -14.56 6.25
C ALA A 108 -11.59 -13.44 6.96
N GLY A 109 -11.23 -13.62 8.25
CA GLY A 109 -10.46 -12.66 9.02
C GLY A 109 -9.05 -12.45 8.46
N LEU A 110 -8.37 -13.54 8.08
CA LEU A 110 -7.06 -13.49 7.43
C LEU A 110 -7.13 -12.81 6.06
N ALA A 111 -8.11 -13.18 5.23
CA ALA A 111 -8.33 -12.56 3.93
C ALA A 111 -8.63 -11.05 4.04
N ALA A 112 -9.46 -10.65 5.00
CA ALA A 112 -9.76 -9.24 5.27
C ALA A 112 -8.52 -8.48 5.78
N SER A 113 -7.67 -9.12 6.57
CA SER A 113 -6.42 -8.54 7.07
C SER A 113 -5.42 -8.31 5.93
N LEU A 114 -5.23 -9.31 5.07
CA LEU A 114 -4.38 -9.17 3.87
C LEU A 114 -4.94 -8.09 2.94
N GLY A 115 -6.25 -8.10 2.70
CA GLY A 115 -6.91 -7.05 1.90
C GLY A 115 -6.68 -5.65 2.47
N THR A 116 -6.72 -5.50 3.80
CA THR A 116 -6.47 -4.21 4.48
C THR A 116 -5.04 -3.72 4.21
N ILE A 117 -4.05 -4.61 4.34
CA ILE A 117 -2.64 -4.30 4.05
C ILE A 117 -2.47 -3.91 2.58
N SER A 118 -3.06 -4.68 1.65
CA SER A 118 -3.01 -4.39 0.23
C SER A 118 -3.68 -3.05 -0.12
N ALA A 119 -4.83 -2.75 0.47
CA ALA A 119 -5.53 -1.48 0.25
C ALA A 119 -4.72 -0.29 0.77
N ALA A 120 -4.04 -0.43 1.91
CA ALA A 120 -3.13 0.57 2.44
C ALA A 120 -1.92 0.79 1.51
N ALA A 121 -1.30 -0.29 1.01
CA ALA A 121 -0.20 -0.19 0.06
C ALA A 121 -0.61 0.49 -1.25
N LEU A 122 -1.79 0.14 -1.79
CA LEU A 122 -2.36 0.79 -2.97
C LEU A 122 -2.64 2.28 -2.72
N LEU A 123 -3.19 2.64 -1.57
CA LEU A 123 -3.40 4.04 -1.20
C LEU A 123 -2.07 4.80 -1.19
N MET A 124 -1.05 4.25 -0.53
CA MET A 124 0.27 4.86 -0.45
C MET A 124 0.90 5.07 -1.85
N ALA A 125 0.87 4.05 -2.69
CA ALA A 125 1.43 4.13 -4.04
C ALA A 125 0.74 5.20 -4.90
N ASN A 126 -0.57 5.37 -4.74
CA ASN A 126 -1.33 6.34 -5.51
C ASN A 126 -1.23 7.78 -4.96
N ILE A 127 -1.02 7.96 -3.65
CA ILE A 127 -0.69 9.27 -3.08
C ILE A 127 0.66 9.76 -3.64
N GLN A 128 1.66 8.88 -3.72
CA GLN A 128 2.98 9.22 -4.27
C GLN A 128 2.88 9.68 -5.73
N GLY A 129 2.11 8.94 -6.55
CA GLY A 129 1.87 9.31 -7.95
C GLY A 129 1.10 10.62 -8.14
N ALA A 130 0.27 11.01 -7.18
CA ALA A 130 -0.47 12.27 -7.21
C ALA A 130 0.36 13.48 -6.75
N ILE A 131 1.27 13.32 -5.78
CA ILE A 131 2.07 14.42 -5.21
C ILE A 131 3.30 14.75 -6.07
N ALA A 132 3.90 13.73 -6.72
CA ALA A 132 5.04 13.90 -7.63
C ALA A 132 4.67 13.38 -9.03
N PRO A 133 3.76 14.07 -9.72
CA PRO A 133 3.13 13.55 -10.92
C PRO A 133 4.09 13.51 -12.11
N LEU A 134 5.11 14.38 -12.17
CA LEU A 134 6.10 14.37 -13.24
C LEU A 134 7.00 13.13 -13.13
N SER A 135 7.57 12.87 -11.96
CA SER A 135 8.38 11.68 -11.66
C SER A 135 7.56 10.40 -11.86
N SER A 136 6.27 10.41 -11.51
CA SER A 136 5.39 9.28 -11.76
C SER A 136 5.10 9.12 -13.26
N ALA A 137 4.83 10.19 -13.99
CA ALA A 137 4.57 10.14 -15.42
C ALA A 137 5.80 9.69 -16.23
N VAL A 138 7.03 9.92 -15.75
CA VAL A 138 8.25 9.37 -16.35
C VAL A 138 8.22 7.83 -16.41
N SER A 139 7.50 7.15 -15.51
CA SER A 139 7.34 5.69 -15.60
C SER A 139 6.48 5.23 -16.79
N LEU A 140 5.78 6.14 -17.47
CA LEU A 140 5.05 5.87 -18.71
C LEU A 140 5.96 5.84 -19.94
N LEU A 141 7.21 6.30 -19.82
CA LEU A 141 8.14 6.26 -20.95
C LEU A 141 8.36 4.80 -21.38
N PRO A 142 8.35 4.53 -22.69
CA PRO A 142 8.48 3.16 -23.19
C PRO A 142 9.85 2.59 -22.82
N ALA A 143 9.86 1.30 -22.44
CA ALA A 143 11.10 0.59 -22.12
C ALA A 143 12.01 0.47 -23.34
N GLN A 144 11.44 0.24 -24.52
CA GLN A 144 12.15 0.34 -25.80
C GLN A 144 12.26 1.81 -26.18
N ARG A 145 13.50 2.29 -26.29
CA ARG A 145 13.81 3.67 -26.64
C ARG A 145 14.33 3.73 -28.06
N ASP A 146 13.70 4.57 -28.87
CA ASP A 146 14.31 5.02 -30.11
C ASP A 146 15.45 6.03 -29.84
N SER A 147 16.16 6.43 -30.89
CA SER A 147 17.29 7.36 -30.82
C SER A 147 16.92 8.70 -30.18
N SER A 148 15.72 9.22 -30.45
CA SER A 148 15.28 10.52 -29.91
C SER A 148 15.01 10.47 -28.41
N LEU A 149 14.34 9.42 -27.94
CA LEU A 149 14.10 9.23 -26.52
C LEU A 149 15.38 8.87 -25.75
N ALA A 150 16.29 8.10 -26.39
CA ALA A 150 17.59 7.80 -25.80
C ALA A 150 18.40 9.09 -25.58
N ALA A 151 18.48 9.97 -26.59
CA ALA A 151 19.16 11.25 -26.48
C ALA A 151 18.57 12.15 -25.38
N ALA A 152 17.23 12.21 -25.26
CA ALA A 152 16.55 12.95 -24.21
C ALA A 152 16.92 12.43 -22.80
N VAL A 153 16.93 11.11 -22.60
CA VAL A 153 17.33 10.50 -21.33
C VAL A 153 18.81 10.75 -21.03
N ASP A 154 19.67 10.70 -22.03
CA ASP A 154 21.10 10.98 -21.87
C ASP A 154 21.34 12.45 -21.51
N ALA A 155 20.60 13.40 -22.08
CA ALA A 155 20.68 14.81 -21.69
C ALA A 155 20.33 15.02 -20.20
N VAL A 156 19.26 14.36 -19.72
CA VAL A 156 18.90 14.40 -18.29
C VAL A 156 20.00 13.79 -17.43
N ARG A 157 20.57 12.65 -17.84
CA ARG A 157 21.67 11.97 -17.12
C ARG A 157 22.90 12.87 -17.02
N HIS A 158 23.27 13.58 -18.09
CA HIS A 158 24.38 14.53 -18.07
C HIS A 158 24.10 15.71 -17.12
N GLY A 159 22.87 16.22 -17.11
CA GLY A 159 22.46 17.25 -16.15
C GLY A 159 22.55 16.81 -14.70
N ILE A 160 22.27 15.53 -14.40
CA ILE A 160 22.37 14.98 -13.03
C ILE A 160 23.83 14.96 -12.58
N ALA A 161 24.76 14.66 -13.50
CA ALA A 161 26.19 14.65 -13.21
C ALA A 161 26.77 16.05 -12.95
N THR A 162 26.08 17.11 -13.37
CA THR A 162 26.53 18.50 -13.22
C THR A 162 25.41 19.36 -12.62
N PRO A 163 25.28 19.39 -11.28
CA PRO A 163 24.20 20.12 -10.61
C PRO A 163 24.12 21.58 -11.04
N GLY A 164 22.92 22.10 -11.32
CA GLY A 164 22.70 23.47 -11.79
C GLY A 164 23.00 23.72 -13.27
N ALA A 165 23.46 22.72 -14.03
CA ALA A 165 23.73 22.87 -15.47
C ALA A 165 22.47 22.87 -16.34
N SER A 166 21.34 22.38 -15.82
CA SER A 166 20.09 22.23 -16.57
C SER A 166 18.87 22.48 -15.68
N PRO A 167 18.09 23.55 -15.93
CA PRO A 167 16.86 23.82 -15.20
C PRO A 167 15.84 22.68 -15.31
N VAL A 168 15.79 22.00 -16.46
CA VAL A 168 14.97 20.80 -16.70
C VAL A 168 15.33 19.70 -15.71
N THR A 169 16.63 19.43 -15.56
CA THR A 169 17.12 18.36 -14.69
C THR A 169 16.90 18.70 -13.23
N ASP A 170 17.15 19.94 -12.82
CA ASP A 170 16.90 20.38 -11.44
C ASP A 170 15.42 20.22 -11.07
N HIS A 171 14.51 20.55 -12.00
CA HIS A 171 13.08 20.35 -11.79
C HIS A 171 12.69 18.86 -11.69
N LEU A 172 13.25 17.99 -12.54
CA LEU A 172 13.04 16.53 -12.45
C LEU A 172 13.58 15.95 -11.13
N VAL A 173 14.77 16.38 -10.69
CA VAL A 173 15.37 15.94 -9.42
C VAL A 173 14.55 16.42 -8.23
N ALA A 174 14.06 17.66 -8.26
CA ALA A 174 13.21 18.20 -7.20
C ALA A 174 11.89 17.42 -7.07
N ASP A 175 11.25 17.07 -8.20
CA ASP A 175 10.03 16.26 -8.18
C ASP A 175 10.29 14.82 -7.70
N PHE A 176 11.40 14.22 -8.14
CA PHE A 176 11.84 12.90 -7.66
C PHE A 176 12.16 12.90 -6.15
N ALA A 177 12.76 13.97 -5.64
CA ALA A 177 13.02 14.13 -4.21
C ALA A 177 11.70 14.21 -3.42
N ARG A 178 10.70 14.96 -3.91
CA ARG A 178 9.35 15.00 -3.32
C ARG A 178 8.71 13.62 -3.29
N TYR A 179 8.82 12.85 -4.38
CA TYR A 179 8.35 11.47 -4.43
C TYR A 179 8.95 10.64 -3.28
N HIS A 180 10.26 10.68 -3.09
CA HIS A 180 10.96 9.90 -2.04
C HIS A 180 10.63 10.37 -0.62
N VAL A 181 10.48 11.67 -0.39
CA VAL A 181 10.03 12.20 0.91
C VAL A 181 8.65 11.68 1.25
N VAL A 182 7.71 11.69 0.28
CA VAL A 182 6.36 11.14 0.47
C VAL A 182 6.41 9.65 0.76
N VAL A 183 7.22 8.87 0.01
CA VAL A 183 7.44 7.43 0.26
C VAL A 183 7.91 7.21 1.70
N ALA A 184 8.93 7.95 2.13
CA ALA A 184 9.53 7.80 3.45
C ALA A 184 8.53 8.10 4.56
N VAL A 185 7.80 9.23 4.47
CA VAL A 185 6.79 9.62 5.45
C VAL A 185 5.66 8.59 5.53
N LEU A 186 5.10 8.18 4.38
CA LEU A 186 4.02 7.20 4.36
C LEU A 186 4.46 5.83 4.89
N SER A 187 5.68 5.40 4.54
CA SER A 187 6.24 4.14 5.02
C SER A 187 6.49 4.17 6.53
N ALA A 188 6.99 5.29 7.06
CA ALA A 188 7.19 5.47 8.49
C ALA A 188 5.86 5.43 9.26
N VAL A 189 4.82 6.12 8.76
CA VAL A 189 3.47 6.10 9.34
C VAL A 189 2.91 4.67 9.30
N PHE A 190 3.02 3.98 8.18
CA PHE A 190 2.54 2.61 8.02
C PHE A 190 3.25 1.64 8.98
N ALA A 191 4.58 1.72 9.07
CA ALA A 191 5.38 0.94 10.00
C ALA A 191 5.01 1.23 11.47
N ALA A 192 4.79 2.49 11.82
CA ALA A 192 4.37 2.88 13.17
C ALA A 192 2.98 2.29 13.52
N LEU A 193 2.02 2.34 12.60
CA LEU A 193 0.69 1.75 12.78
C LEU A 193 0.77 0.22 12.98
N LEU A 194 1.55 -0.47 12.15
CA LEU A 194 1.79 -1.91 12.32
C LEU A 194 2.51 -2.23 13.63
N GLY A 195 3.49 -1.42 14.03
CA GLY A 195 4.20 -1.56 15.29
C GLY A 195 3.29 -1.40 16.51
N VAL A 196 2.43 -0.37 16.50
CA VAL A 196 1.39 -0.18 17.53
C VAL A 196 0.45 -1.37 17.59
N LEU A 197 0.02 -1.89 16.44
CA LEU A 197 -0.85 -3.07 16.38
C LEU A 197 -0.15 -4.31 16.95
N ALA A 198 1.09 -4.58 16.54
CA ALA A 198 1.89 -5.70 17.03
C ALA A 198 2.10 -5.63 18.55
N VAL A 199 2.43 -4.44 19.08
CA VAL A 199 2.60 -4.22 20.53
C VAL A 199 1.29 -4.47 21.27
N ARG A 200 0.14 -4.01 20.75
CA ARG A 200 -1.17 -4.25 21.37
C ARG A 200 -1.53 -5.73 21.40
N LEU A 201 -1.27 -6.44 20.30
CA LEU A 201 -1.51 -7.88 20.20
C LEU A 201 -0.62 -8.67 21.17
N TRP A 202 0.68 -8.32 21.26
CA TRP A 202 1.59 -8.93 22.23
C TRP A 202 1.14 -8.65 23.66
N ARG A 203 0.85 -7.40 24.02
CA ARG A 203 0.42 -7.06 25.38
C ARG A 203 -0.87 -7.75 25.80
N GLY A 204 -1.79 -8.00 24.86
CA GLY A 204 -3.01 -8.78 25.10
C GLY A 204 -2.78 -10.30 25.21
N HIS A 205 -1.67 -10.82 24.67
CA HIS A 205 -1.34 -12.25 24.67
C HIS A 205 -0.46 -12.70 25.83
N ARG A 206 -0.02 -11.82 26.74
CA ARG A 206 0.76 -12.26 27.91
C ARG A 206 -0.10 -13.18 28.77
N PRO A 207 0.16 -14.51 28.80
CA PRO A 207 -0.49 -15.38 29.77
C PRO A 207 0.02 -14.92 31.13
N GLY A 208 -0.89 -14.69 32.08
CA GLY A 208 -0.48 -14.36 33.44
C GLY A 208 0.48 -15.43 33.95
N LEU A 209 1.75 -15.07 34.16
CA LEU A 209 2.74 -15.87 34.90
C LEU A 209 2.44 -15.88 36.41
N ASN A 210 1.16 -15.93 36.79
CA ASN A 210 0.70 -15.92 38.18
C ASN A 210 0.09 -17.27 38.60
N GLY A 211 0.41 -18.35 37.88
CA GLY A 211 -0.09 -19.70 38.15
C GLY A 211 0.96 -20.73 38.58
N VAL A 212 2.23 -20.33 38.76
CA VAL A 212 3.31 -21.22 39.23
C VAL A 212 3.59 -20.89 40.70
N GLY A 213 2.68 -21.31 41.58
CA GLY A 213 2.82 -21.02 43.02
C GLY A 213 1.85 -21.74 43.95
N ALA A 214 1.11 -22.74 43.46
CA ALA A 214 0.17 -23.51 44.30
C ALA A 214 0.30 -25.01 44.01
N LEU A 215 1.51 -25.54 44.17
CA LEU A 215 1.70 -26.97 44.48
C LEU A 215 2.25 -27.03 45.91
N SER A 216 1.36 -26.76 46.88
CA SER A 216 1.61 -27.12 48.27
C SER A 216 1.77 -28.63 48.35
N TYR A 217 2.96 -29.03 48.78
CA TYR A 217 3.36 -30.38 49.11
C TYR A 217 2.40 -30.96 50.17
N SER A 218 1.42 -31.75 49.76
CA SER A 218 0.65 -32.59 50.68
C SER A 218 1.42 -33.89 50.87
N THR A 219 2.36 -33.91 51.82
CA THR A 219 2.90 -35.16 52.37
C THR A 219 1.75 -35.93 53.05
N ARG A 220 1.16 -36.91 52.35
CA ARG A 220 0.36 -37.95 53.00
C ARG A 220 1.32 -38.92 53.70
N SER A 221 1.31 -38.88 55.01
CA SER A 221 1.84 -39.93 55.88
C SER A 221 1.06 -41.22 55.60
N ALA A 222 1.70 -42.18 54.95
CA ALA A 222 1.16 -43.54 54.83
C ALA A 222 1.47 -44.30 56.13
N THR A 223 0.49 -44.35 57.03
CA THR A 223 0.48 -45.35 58.11
C THR A 223 0.15 -46.71 57.51
N ALA A 224 1.17 -47.57 57.46
CA ALA A 224 1.02 -48.98 57.20
C ALA A 224 0.39 -49.67 58.42
N THR A 225 -0.75 -50.33 58.21
CA THR A 225 -1.19 -51.44 59.08
C THR A 225 -1.46 -52.63 58.18
N ALA A 226 -0.43 -53.46 58.03
CA ALA A 226 -0.59 -54.86 57.67
C ALA A 226 -0.88 -55.63 58.96
N GLN A 227 -1.92 -56.45 58.98
CA GLN A 227 -1.92 -57.64 59.82
C GLN A 227 -2.59 -58.81 59.09
N PRO A 228 -2.04 -60.04 59.21
CA PRO A 228 -2.47 -61.19 58.42
C PRO A 228 -3.43 -62.11 59.19
N ARG A 229 -4.29 -62.77 58.38
CA ARG A 229 -5.13 -63.96 58.60
C ARG A 229 -6.23 -63.88 59.65
#